data_AF-A0A177EJY9-F1
#
_entry.id   AF-A0A177EJY9-F1
#
_cell.length_a   1.000
_cell.length_b   1.000
_cell.length_c   1.000
_cell.angle_alpha   90.00
_cell.angle_beta   90.00
_cell.angle_gamma   90.00
#
_symmetry.space_group_name_H-M   'P 1'
#
loop_
_entity.id
_entity.type
_entity.pdbx_description
1 polymer ?
#
loop_
_entity_poly.entity_id
_entity_poly.type
_entity_poly.pdbx_seq_one_letter_code
_entity_poly.pdbx_strand_id
1 'polypeptide(L)'
;MESKPVRYFRKLLERVLEKALKRQVLWICVLCLVVGCAEEVLGPGYIVSPYTEKTIEFFGRSGSDDWPNVLETIEIEGQKHVLRRQAGSIRINLSKYTIETVPDHLAQDIEFVDLTIRSCGQFDPVVLNKILTAFGTIYAATIRVCDLEDSCLEPADNNTQLLDMCAPGMALEGCASNTLELPAQEPRCVLKIKHLRMFGTGISAIRWFQERVDLSQSWINLEIMGGLKLESLEVLDGFNALGVSIVWLTELASLDSMDCKLLQAGPLPDVLVIHTLVPVAARMSEEIVQNMLNKEWVGLNIPMNVFEELMKPSNQPKNLSANKLMVYTPRHSPDMEDLGTPLPPMGDNQLLVESLTVYFYNTNGLATHTDLIKALSWTAGCVRGLVKLIVENQHPSTALEDFVKNNKVVIATNPALTSIRACNIECLYMGGRKQPVLCFSLEGWKRCTGGDLPKEMKTKTRKPVSGAIRKTKKHT
;
A
#
# COMPACT_ATOMS: atom_id res chain seq x y z
N MET A 1 9.73 -72.33 5.22
CA MET A 1 9.44 -71.29 6.25
C MET A 1 10.49 -70.20 6.11
N GLU A 2 10.22 -69.19 5.29
CA GLU A 2 11.14 -68.07 5.06
C GLU A 2 10.91 -66.95 6.07
N SER A 3 11.99 -66.45 6.64
CA SER A 3 11.99 -65.54 7.77
C SER A 3 11.60 -64.12 7.34
N LYS A 4 10.42 -63.69 7.82
CA LYS A 4 9.86 -62.33 7.70
C LYS A 4 10.59 -61.16 8.41
N PRO A 5 11.65 -61.30 9.26
CA PRO A 5 12.25 -60.13 9.95
C PRO A 5 13.10 -59.22 9.05
N VAL A 6 13.68 -59.74 7.95
CA VAL A 6 14.69 -59.00 7.17
C VAL A 6 14.08 -57.85 6.33
N ARG A 7 12.81 -57.97 5.91
CA ARG A 7 12.13 -56.92 5.12
C ARG A 7 11.75 -55.68 5.93
N TYR A 8 11.56 -55.80 7.25
CA TYR A 8 11.16 -54.66 8.09
C TYR A 8 12.35 -53.75 8.41
N PHE A 9 13.53 -54.34 8.62
CA PHE A 9 14.75 -53.58 8.89
C PHE A 9 15.19 -52.73 7.70
N ARG A 10 15.06 -53.26 6.47
CA ARG A 10 15.43 -52.54 5.24
C ARG A 10 14.62 -51.26 5.04
N LYS A 11 13.29 -51.31 5.24
CA LYS A 11 12.41 -50.14 5.12
C LYS A 11 12.65 -49.09 6.21
N LEU A 12 13.06 -49.52 7.40
CA LEU A 12 13.37 -48.62 8.50
C LEU A 12 14.72 -47.93 8.27
N LEU A 13 15.71 -48.67 7.76
CA LEU A 13 17.02 -48.12 7.36
C LEU A 13 16.88 -47.11 6.22
N GLU A 14 16.08 -47.41 5.19
CA GLU A 14 15.82 -46.52 4.05
C GLU A 14 15.20 -45.17 4.49
N ARG A 15 14.21 -45.18 5.40
CA ARG A 15 13.61 -43.94 5.93
C ARG A 15 14.56 -43.13 6.81
N VAL A 16 15.43 -43.79 7.55
CA VAL A 16 16.43 -43.12 8.40
C VAL A 16 17.54 -42.51 7.54
N LEU A 17 18.02 -43.24 6.52
CA LEU A 17 18.98 -42.75 5.54
C LEU A 17 18.41 -41.59 4.72
N GLU A 18 17.15 -41.66 4.27
CA GLU A 18 16.51 -40.56 3.52
C GLU A 18 16.41 -39.27 4.36
N LYS A 19 16.05 -39.39 5.64
CA LYS A 19 16.00 -38.25 6.56
C LYS A 19 17.39 -37.71 6.90
N ALA A 20 18.38 -38.59 7.08
CA ALA A 20 19.76 -38.20 7.36
C ALA A 20 20.40 -37.50 6.17
N LEU A 21 20.20 -38.02 4.94
CA LEU A 21 20.67 -37.39 3.71
C LEU A 21 20.01 -36.03 3.49
N LYS A 22 18.69 -35.91 3.64
CA LYS A 22 17.99 -34.61 3.50
C LYS A 22 18.53 -33.57 4.47
N ARG A 23 18.85 -33.98 5.71
CA ARG A 23 19.45 -33.08 6.70
C ARG A 23 20.87 -32.67 6.33
N GLN A 24 21.71 -33.60 5.88
CA GLN A 24 23.08 -33.29 5.45
C GLN A 24 23.10 -32.42 4.20
N VAL A 25 22.25 -32.68 3.20
CA VAL A 25 22.09 -31.85 2.01
C VAL A 25 21.61 -30.46 2.39
N LEU A 26 20.64 -30.33 3.30
CA LEU A 26 20.20 -29.04 3.82
C LEU A 26 21.36 -28.27 4.49
N TRP A 27 22.16 -28.94 5.33
CA TRP A 27 23.33 -28.32 5.96
C TRP A 27 24.41 -27.93 4.95
N ILE A 28 24.64 -28.74 3.91
CA ILE A 28 25.56 -28.38 2.82
C ILE A 28 25.01 -27.18 2.04
N CYS A 29 23.72 -27.11 1.73
CA CYS A 29 23.12 -25.93 1.11
C CYS A 29 23.24 -24.68 2.00
N VAL A 30 23.01 -24.81 3.30
CA VAL A 30 23.20 -23.72 4.28
C VAL A 30 24.68 -23.31 4.37
N LEU A 31 25.61 -24.26 4.41
CA LEU A 31 27.05 -23.98 4.41
C LEU A 31 27.52 -23.36 3.09
N CYS A 32 27.04 -23.81 1.95
CA CYS A 32 27.33 -23.19 0.65
C CYS A 32 26.72 -21.79 0.55
N LEU A 33 25.55 -21.55 1.17
CA LEU A 33 25.00 -20.20 1.32
C LEU A 33 25.87 -19.36 2.26
N VAL A 34 26.32 -19.87 3.39
CA VAL A 34 27.19 -19.12 4.33
C VAL A 34 28.57 -18.85 3.74
N VAL A 35 29.18 -19.81 3.03
CA VAL A 35 30.49 -19.68 2.39
C VAL A 35 30.39 -18.85 1.10
N GLY A 36 29.27 -18.94 0.36
CA GLY A 36 28.98 -18.03 -0.75
C GLY A 36 28.62 -16.61 -0.29
N CYS A 37 28.13 -16.45 0.95
CA CYS A 37 27.92 -15.16 1.61
C CYS A 37 29.13 -14.69 2.42
N ALA A 38 30.22 -15.47 2.50
CA ALA A 38 31.53 -14.94 2.80
C ALA A 38 32.04 -14.24 1.55
N GLU A 39 31.28 -13.22 1.13
CA GLU A 39 31.70 -12.20 0.20
C GLU A 39 33.07 -11.76 0.71
N GLU A 40 34.10 -11.88 -0.13
CA GLU A 40 35.39 -11.26 0.14
C GLU A 40 35.06 -9.87 0.67
N VAL A 41 35.41 -9.61 1.92
CA VAL A 41 35.31 -8.28 2.51
C VAL A 41 36.38 -7.47 1.82
N LEU A 42 36.13 -7.15 0.54
CA LEU A 42 36.81 -6.12 -0.20
C LEU A 42 36.75 -4.93 0.74
N GLY A 43 37.92 -4.39 1.08
CA GLY A 43 38.03 -3.25 1.98
C GLY A 43 37.00 -2.18 1.59
N PRO A 44 36.55 -1.34 2.54
CA PRO A 44 35.45 -0.41 2.34
C PRO A 44 35.65 0.32 1.01
N GLY A 45 34.78 0.01 0.03
CA GLY A 45 34.94 0.55 -1.31
C GLY A 45 34.96 2.07 -1.23
N TYR A 46 35.96 2.70 -1.83
CA TYR A 46 36.09 4.16 -1.89
C TYR A 46 36.11 4.63 -3.34
N ILE A 47 35.78 5.91 -3.52
CA ILE A 47 35.69 6.53 -4.84
C ILE A 47 36.95 7.36 -5.06
N VAL A 48 37.70 7.03 -6.11
CA VAL A 48 38.79 7.86 -6.63
C VAL A 48 38.21 8.82 -7.65
N SER A 49 38.03 10.08 -7.28
CA SER A 49 37.47 11.10 -8.16
C SER A 49 38.21 12.44 -8.01
N PRO A 50 38.50 13.14 -9.13
CA PRO A 50 39.06 14.50 -9.07
C PRO A 50 38.05 15.52 -8.50
N TYR A 51 36.78 15.15 -8.35
CA TYR A 51 35.72 16.01 -7.83
C TYR A 51 35.43 15.79 -6.34
N THR A 52 36.29 15.05 -5.63
CA THR A 52 36.06 14.64 -4.24
C THR A 52 35.82 15.84 -3.31
N GLU A 53 36.70 16.85 -3.33
CA GLU A 53 36.57 18.02 -2.45
C GLU A 53 35.31 18.83 -2.75
N LYS A 54 35.03 19.09 -4.03
CA LYS A 54 33.82 19.80 -4.47
C LYS A 54 32.55 19.05 -4.06
N THR A 55 32.57 17.72 -4.11
CA THR A 55 31.43 16.88 -3.71
C THR A 55 31.21 16.97 -2.20
N ILE A 56 32.28 16.89 -1.40
CA ILE A 56 32.21 17.05 0.06
C ILE A 56 31.67 18.45 0.42
N GLU A 57 32.16 19.50 -0.25
CA GLU A 57 31.67 20.87 -0.04
C GLU A 57 30.19 21.01 -0.43
N PHE A 58 29.80 20.47 -1.59
CA PHE A 58 28.42 20.48 -2.07
C PHE A 58 27.46 19.92 -1.02
N PHE A 59 27.72 18.72 -0.49
CA PHE A 59 26.85 18.15 0.54
C PHE A 59 26.96 18.89 1.88
N GLY A 60 28.17 19.30 2.28
CA GLY A 60 28.39 20.05 3.52
C GLY A 60 27.54 21.33 3.61
N ARG A 61 27.28 21.98 2.47
CA ARG A 61 26.45 23.19 2.37
C ARG A 61 24.99 23.00 2.81
N SER A 62 24.46 21.79 2.73
CA SER A 62 23.12 21.45 3.22
C SER A 62 23.07 21.14 4.72
N GLY A 63 24.22 21.05 5.39
CA GLY A 63 24.31 20.80 6.82
C GLY A 63 23.86 21.98 7.67
N SER A 64 23.39 21.67 8.87
CA SER A 64 23.17 22.63 9.96
C SER A 64 23.73 22.07 11.26
N ASP A 65 23.85 22.89 12.30
CA ASP A 65 24.40 22.46 13.60
C ASP A 65 23.62 21.27 14.19
N ASP A 66 22.29 21.28 14.07
CA ASP A 66 21.42 20.19 14.57
C ASP A 66 21.41 18.96 13.66
N TRP A 67 21.83 19.11 12.39
CA TRP A 67 21.70 18.09 11.35
C TRP A 67 22.91 18.13 10.43
N PRO A 68 24.05 17.58 10.86
CA PRO A 68 25.25 17.54 10.03
C PRO A 68 24.97 16.74 8.75
N ASN A 69 25.49 17.24 7.62
CA ASN A 69 25.32 16.60 6.32
C ASN A 69 26.70 16.30 5.73
N VAL A 70 27.37 15.32 6.33
CA VAL A 70 28.78 15.01 6.05
C VAL A 70 28.86 13.65 5.38
N LEU A 71 29.49 13.59 4.20
CA LEU A 71 29.83 12.33 3.56
C LEU A 71 30.91 11.60 4.37
N GLU A 72 30.74 10.29 4.53
CA GLU A 72 31.76 9.43 5.09
C GLU A 72 32.96 9.36 4.15
N THR A 73 34.15 9.52 4.71
CA THR A 73 35.40 9.60 3.96
C THR A 73 36.49 8.75 4.60
N ILE A 74 37.45 8.32 3.79
CA ILE A 74 38.66 7.61 4.22
C ILE A 74 39.90 8.35 3.71
N GLU A 75 40.98 8.30 4.48
CA GLU A 75 42.28 8.84 4.07
C GLU A 75 43.18 7.70 3.58
N ILE A 76 43.63 7.78 2.33
CA ILE A 76 44.52 6.80 1.71
C ILE A 76 45.69 7.58 1.12
N GLU A 77 46.90 7.25 1.56
CA GLU A 77 48.13 7.92 1.10
C GLU A 77 48.09 9.46 1.30
N GLY A 78 47.42 9.93 2.35
CA GLY A 78 47.27 11.36 2.64
C GLY A 78 46.21 12.07 1.79
N GLN A 79 45.48 11.35 0.93
CA GLN A 79 44.38 11.87 0.14
C GLN A 79 43.03 11.44 0.72
N LYS A 80 42.10 12.40 0.82
CA LYS A 80 40.75 12.15 1.29
C LYS A 80 39.88 11.63 0.15
N HIS A 81 39.26 10.49 0.36
CA HIS A 81 38.33 9.86 -0.59
C HIS A 81 36.94 9.71 0.03
N VAL A 82 35.90 9.81 -0.79
CA VAL A 82 34.52 9.52 -0.36
C VAL A 82 34.35 8.00 -0.31
N LEU A 83 33.80 7.47 0.78
CA LEU A 83 33.38 6.07 0.82
C LEU A 83 32.25 5.85 -0.19
N ARG A 84 32.31 4.76 -0.95
CA ARG A 84 31.29 4.46 -1.97
C ARG A 84 29.90 4.40 -1.36
N ARG A 85 29.76 3.70 -0.24
CA ARG A 85 28.48 3.53 0.45
C ARG A 85 28.37 4.50 1.62
N GLN A 86 27.27 5.25 1.65
CA GLN A 86 26.93 6.21 2.69
C GLN A 86 25.81 5.63 3.56
N ALA A 87 26.13 5.26 4.80
CA ALA A 87 25.17 4.58 5.68
C ALA A 87 24.15 5.57 6.29
N GLY A 88 24.56 6.82 6.49
CA GLY A 88 23.71 7.90 6.97
C GLY A 88 22.70 8.42 5.94
N SER A 89 21.70 9.15 6.43
CA SER A 89 20.77 9.90 5.58
C SER A 89 21.43 11.21 5.14
N ILE A 90 21.57 11.40 3.83
CA ILE A 90 22.15 12.60 3.23
C ILE A 90 21.04 13.48 2.68
N ARG A 91 21.19 14.80 2.83
CA ARG A 91 20.19 15.80 2.46
C ARG A 91 20.72 16.79 1.43
N ILE A 92 19.85 17.23 0.54
CA ILE A 92 20.07 18.34 -0.38
C ILE A 92 18.96 19.34 -0.11
N ASN A 93 19.30 20.45 0.54
CA ASN A 93 18.38 21.53 0.82
C ASN A 93 18.50 22.58 -0.29
N LEU A 94 17.52 22.62 -1.20
CA LEU A 94 17.58 23.45 -2.42
C LEU A 94 17.73 24.94 -2.11
N SER A 95 17.21 25.41 -0.97
CA SER A 95 17.37 26.81 -0.52
C SER A 95 18.83 27.23 -0.25
N LYS A 96 19.76 26.29 -0.18
CA LYS A 96 21.20 26.54 0.07
C LYS A 96 22.03 26.64 -1.22
N TYR A 97 21.41 26.46 -2.38
CA TYR A 97 22.11 26.42 -3.66
C TYR A 97 21.57 27.47 -4.63
N THR A 98 22.49 28.07 -5.36
CA THR A 98 22.26 28.79 -6.61
C THR A 98 22.91 28.03 -7.77
N ILE A 99 22.61 28.41 -9.01
CA ILE A 99 23.16 27.79 -10.22
C ILE A 99 24.71 27.77 -10.19
N GLU A 100 25.33 28.82 -9.66
CA GLU A 100 26.80 28.96 -9.58
C GLU A 100 27.41 28.05 -8.52
N THR A 101 26.66 27.73 -7.47
CA THR A 101 27.17 26.92 -6.35
C THR A 101 27.05 25.41 -6.58
N VAL A 102 26.23 25.00 -7.55
CA VAL A 102 26.12 23.59 -7.94
C VAL A 102 27.28 23.29 -8.90
N PRO A 103 28.17 22.34 -8.59
CA PRO A 103 29.26 21.98 -9.48
C PRO A 103 28.72 21.28 -10.74
N ASP A 104 29.46 21.39 -11.85
CA ASP A 104 29.06 20.73 -13.10
C ASP A 104 29.19 19.19 -13.02
N HIS A 105 30.05 18.70 -12.13
CA HIS A 105 30.26 17.28 -11.88
C HIS A 105 30.41 16.99 -10.38
N LEU A 106 29.79 15.91 -9.94
CA LEU A 106 30.00 15.30 -8.63
C LEU A 106 30.81 13.99 -8.77
N ALA A 107 31.41 13.55 -7.66
CA ALA A 107 32.01 12.21 -7.61
C ALA A 107 30.92 11.17 -7.92
N GLN A 108 31.23 10.29 -8.86
CA GLN A 108 30.28 9.30 -9.40
C GLN A 108 30.23 8.05 -8.51
N ASP A 109 29.19 7.24 -8.71
CA ASP A 109 28.98 5.94 -8.04
C ASP A 109 28.85 6.01 -6.51
N ILE A 110 28.41 7.14 -5.95
CA ILE A 110 28.04 7.22 -4.52
C ILE A 110 26.72 6.47 -4.32
N GLU A 111 26.72 5.52 -3.39
CA GLU A 111 25.56 4.71 -3.00
C GLU A 111 24.98 5.21 -1.67
N PHE A 112 23.80 5.82 -1.72
CA PHE A 112 23.11 6.31 -0.54
C PHE A 112 22.19 5.24 0.06
N VAL A 113 22.20 5.07 1.38
CA VAL A 113 21.07 4.38 2.03
C VAL A 113 19.80 5.23 1.87
N ASP A 114 19.91 6.54 2.04
CA ASP A 114 18.79 7.46 2.05
C ASP A 114 19.25 8.85 1.59
N LEU A 115 18.71 9.33 0.47
CA LEU A 115 18.96 10.66 -0.06
C LEU A 115 17.67 11.46 -0.05
N THR A 116 17.65 12.60 0.65
CA THR A 116 16.49 13.50 0.71
C THR A 116 16.79 14.79 -0.04
N ILE A 117 16.00 15.08 -1.07
CA ILE A 117 15.96 16.37 -1.78
C ILE A 117 14.77 17.13 -1.21
N ARG A 118 15.00 18.31 -0.63
CA ARG A 118 13.92 19.10 -0.04
C ARG A 118 14.05 20.57 -0.40
N SER A 119 12.92 21.25 -0.50
CA SER A 119 12.87 22.71 -0.42
C SER A 119 12.33 23.16 0.94
N CYS A 120 12.70 24.36 1.36
CA CYS A 120 12.11 25.04 2.51
C CYS A 120 11.56 26.39 2.01
N GLY A 121 10.55 26.32 1.14
CA GLY A 121 9.96 27.47 0.43
C GLY A 121 10.21 27.42 -1.08
N GLN A 122 10.24 28.59 -1.71
CA GLN A 122 10.51 28.71 -3.15
C GLN A 122 11.90 28.15 -3.51
N PHE A 123 11.95 27.35 -4.57
CA PHE A 123 13.19 26.86 -5.16
C PHE A 123 13.25 27.21 -6.63
N ASP A 124 14.47 27.35 -7.14
CA ASP A 124 14.70 27.51 -8.57
C ASP A 124 14.78 26.10 -9.21
N PRO A 125 13.84 25.72 -10.10
CA PRO A 125 13.89 24.44 -10.79
C PRO A 125 15.16 24.25 -11.62
N VAL A 126 15.79 25.33 -12.10
CA VAL A 126 17.06 25.26 -12.82
C VAL A 126 18.18 24.75 -11.92
N VAL A 127 18.18 25.12 -10.64
CA VAL A 127 19.13 24.62 -9.65
C VAL A 127 18.95 23.12 -9.44
N LEU A 128 17.71 22.64 -9.25
CA LEU A 128 17.45 21.21 -9.10
C LEU A 128 17.82 20.43 -10.37
N ASN A 129 17.51 20.97 -11.56
CA ASN A 129 17.92 20.36 -12.82
C ASN A 129 19.45 20.24 -12.91
N LYS A 130 20.18 21.31 -12.57
CA LYS A 130 21.65 21.28 -12.55
C LYS A 130 22.20 20.25 -11.58
N ILE A 131 21.58 20.09 -10.40
CA ILE A 131 21.95 19.06 -9.43
C ILE A 131 21.74 17.66 -10.01
N LEU A 132 20.58 17.39 -10.60
CA LEU A 132 20.26 16.10 -11.23
C LEU A 132 21.26 15.76 -12.37
N THR A 133 21.58 16.75 -13.21
CA THR A 133 22.59 16.61 -14.28
C THR A 133 23.99 16.36 -13.72
N ALA A 134 24.39 17.05 -12.64
CA ALA A 134 25.70 16.90 -12.02
C ALA A 134 25.90 15.50 -11.40
N PHE A 135 24.82 14.86 -10.94
CA PHE A 135 24.84 13.47 -10.53
C PHE A 135 25.02 12.53 -11.73
N GLY A 136 24.27 12.74 -12.80
CA GLY A 136 24.17 11.79 -13.91
C GLY A 136 23.40 10.53 -13.51
N THR A 137 23.98 9.68 -12.65
CA THR A 137 23.29 8.51 -12.06
C THR A 137 23.30 8.58 -10.54
N ILE A 138 22.13 8.38 -9.93
CA ILE A 138 22.00 8.28 -8.46
C ILE A 138 21.74 6.83 -8.08
N TYR A 139 22.60 6.30 -7.22
CA TYR A 139 22.41 5.01 -6.56
C TYR A 139 21.90 5.25 -5.15
N ALA A 140 20.67 4.82 -4.84
CA ALA A 140 20.15 4.98 -3.49
C ALA A 140 19.16 3.85 -3.11
N ALA A 141 19.14 3.41 -1.85
CA ALA A 141 18.05 2.54 -1.42
C ALA A 141 16.72 3.31 -1.38
N THR A 142 16.73 4.53 -0.82
CA THR A 142 15.57 5.43 -0.80
C THR A 142 15.94 6.82 -1.31
N ILE A 143 15.12 7.38 -2.20
CA ILE A 143 15.08 8.82 -2.49
C ILE A 143 13.81 9.42 -1.92
N ARG A 144 13.94 10.53 -1.21
CA ARG A 144 12.82 11.35 -0.76
C ARG A 144 12.84 12.71 -1.45
N VAL A 145 11.70 13.12 -1.96
CA VAL A 145 11.46 14.44 -2.53
C VAL A 145 10.43 15.12 -1.63
N CYS A 146 10.82 16.18 -0.94
CA CYS A 146 9.99 16.83 0.07
C CYS A 146 9.73 18.29 -0.30
N ASP A 147 8.47 18.70 -0.12
CA ASP A 147 8.06 20.11 -0.08
C ASP A 147 8.46 20.92 -1.33
N LEU A 148 8.39 20.30 -2.52
CA LEU A 148 8.54 21.03 -3.78
C LEU A 148 7.20 21.70 -4.12
N GLU A 149 7.10 22.98 -3.78
CA GLU A 149 5.91 23.81 -4.04
C GLU A 149 5.75 24.14 -5.53
N ASP A 150 4.50 24.11 -6.02
CA ASP A 150 4.17 24.38 -7.43
C ASP A 150 4.35 25.85 -7.84
N SER A 151 4.44 26.79 -6.89
CA SER A 151 4.41 28.24 -7.18
C SER A 151 5.53 28.74 -8.09
N CYS A 152 6.59 27.97 -8.26
CA CYS A 152 7.75 28.31 -9.08
C CYS A 152 7.75 27.64 -10.48
N LEU A 153 6.83 26.71 -10.74
CA LEU A 153 6.81 25.89 -11.96
C LEU A 153 5.79 26.34 -13.00
N GLU A 154 4.84 27.18 -12.63
CA GLU A 154 3.97 27.85 -13.58
C GLU A 154 4.80 28.92 -14.31
N PRO A 155 5.04 28.81 -15.63
CA PRO A 155 5.59 29.93 -16.37
C PRO A 155 4.65 31.12 -16.18
N ALA A 156 5.19 32.33 -16.03
CA ALA A 156 4.44 33.56 -15.80
C ALA A 156 3.58 34.00 -17.03
N ASP A 157 3.06 33.05 -17.80
CA ASP A 157 2.35 33.22 -19.07
C ASP A 157 0.92 33.74 -18.92
N ASN A 158 0.48 34.05 -17.70
CA ASN A 158 -0.83 34.65 -17.44
C ASN A 158 -0.97 36.12 -17.84
N ASN A 159 0.01 36.72 -18.52
CA ASN A 159 -0.20 38.02 -19.19
C ASN A 159 -0.73 37.92 -20.62
N THR A 160 -0.99 36.72 -21.16
CA THR A 160 -1.48 36.56 -22.54
C THR A 160 -3.01 36.41 -22.65
N GLN A 161 -3.74 36.27 -21.55
CA GLN A 161 -5.22 36.19 -21.58
C GLN A 161 -5.95 37.56 -21.61
N LEU A 162 -5.24 38.69 -21.75
CA LEU A 162 -5.86 40.03 -21.79
C LEU A 162 -5.76 40.74 -23.15
N LEU A 163 -5.29 40.07 -24.22
CA LEU A 163 -5.21 40.67 -25.56
C LEU A 163 -5.91 39.90 -26.68
N ASP A 164 -6.67 38.82 -26.39
CA ASP A 164 -7.40 38.09 -27.44
C ASP A 164 -8.90 38.43 -27.51
N MET A 165 -9.19 39.73 -27.38
CA MET A 165 -10.55 40.26 -27.55
C MET A 165 -10.63 41.34 -28.64
N CYS A 166 -9.84 41.20 -29.70
CA CYS A 166 -9.94 42.05 -30.89
C CYS A 166 -9.69 41.28 -32.20
N ALA A 167 -10.76 41.23 -33.01
CA ALA A 167 -10.84 40.99 -34.45
C ALA A 167 -10.98 39.53 -34.96
N PRO A 168 -12.20 39.13 -35.37
CA PRO A 168 -12.40 37.99 -36.25
C PRO A 168 -12.14 38.42 -37.70
N GLY A 169 -11.12 37.82 -38.33
CA GLY A 169 -10.99 37.84 -39.79
C GLY A 169 -9.59 38.15 -40.28
N MET A 170 -8.78 37.11 -40.48
CA MET A 170 -8.00 36.94 -41.70
C MET A 170 -7.54 35.48 -41.80
N ALA A 171 -8.01 34.82 -42.85
CA ALA A 171 -7.50 33.52 -43.28
C ALA A 171 -6.07 33.69 -43.79
N LEU A 172 -5.14 32.92 -43.24
CA LEU A 172 -3.82 32.71 -43.83
C LEU A 172 -3.61 31.21 -43.99
N GLU A 173 -3.97 30.73 -45.18
CA GLU A 173 -3.44 29.52 -45.77
C GLU A 173 -1.92 29.64 -45.92
N GLY A 174 -1.20 28.59 -45.52
CA GLY A 174 0.18 28.36 -45.96
C GLY A 174 1.24 28.53 -44.87
N CYS A 175 1.35 27.55 -43.96
CA CYS A 175 2.63 27.25 -43.33
C CYS A 175 2.96 25.78 -43.57
N ALA A 176 3.95 25.60 -44.43
CA ALA A 176 4.59 24.34 -44.73
C ALA A 176 5.05 23.65 -43.45
N SER A 177 4.80 22.33 -43.36
CA SER A 177 5.37 21.43 -42.37
C SER A 177 6.88 21.41 -42.50
N ASN A 178 7.55 22.38 -41.88
CA ASN A 178 8.94 22.23 -41.50
C ASN A 178 8.97 21.13 -40.45
N THR A 179 9.58 20.00 -40.80
CA THR A 179 9.97 18.93 -39.89
C THR A 179 10.70 19.58 -38.71
N LEU A 180 9.97 19.78 -37.60
CA LEU A 180 10.51 20.25 -36.34
C LEU A 180 11.53 19.20 -35.91
N GLU A 181 12.82 19.53 -36.08
CA GLU A 181 13.91 18.79 -35.46
C GLU A 181 13.58 18.71 -33.97
N LEU A 182 13.22 17.51 -33.51
CA LEU A 182 12.96 17.25 -32.11
C LEU A 182 14.19 17.72 -31.34
N PRO A 183 14.06 18.73 -30.46
CA PRO A 183 15.19 19.24 -29.71
C PRO A 183 15.88 18.06 -29.02
N ALA A 184 17.22 18.03 -29.10
CA ALA A 184 18.02 16.97 -28.51
C ALA A 184 17.55 16.76 -27.05
N GLN A 185 17.07 15.56 -26.76
CA GLN A 185 16.48 15.24 -25.46
C GLN A 185 17.50 15.54 -24.38
N GLU A 186 17.17 16.48 -23.47
CA GLU A 186 18.07 16.84 -22.39
C GLU A 186 18.48 15.57 -21.60
N PRO A 187 19.76 15.46 -21.19
CA PRO A 187 20.23 14.30 -20.45
C PRO A 187 19.42 14.15 -19.16
N ARG A 188 18.77 12.98 -18.99
CA ARG A 188 18.00 12.65 -17.79
C ARG A 188 18.89 12.02 -16.73
N CYS A 189 18.61 12.33 -15.46
CA CYS A 189 19.27 11.69 -14.33
C CYS A 189 18.74 10.26 -14.14
N VAL A 190 19.63 9.27 -14.26
CA VAL A 190 19.24 7.87 -14.07
C VAL A 190 19.15 7.56 -12.58
N LEU A 191 17.99 7.08 -12.14
CA LEU A 191 17.76 6.71 -10.75
C LEU A 191 17.78 5.18 -10.62
N LYS A 192 18.81 4.67 -9.93
CA LYS A 192 18.93 3.24 -9.56
C LYS A 192 18.55 3.09 -8.10
N ILE A 193 17.24 2.95 -7.88
CA ILE A 193 16.65 3.01 -6.54
C ILE A 193 15.67 1.89 -6.24
N LYS A 194 15.42 1.67 -4.95
CA LYS A 194 14.37 0.74 -4.49
C LYS A 194 13.11 1.48 -4.06
N HIS A 195 13.22 2.64 -3.44
CA HIS A 195 12.06 3.37 -2.88
C HIS A 195 12.10 4.83 -3.32
N LEU A 196 11.00 5.32 -3.89
CA LEU A 196 10.79 6.73 -4.19
C LEU A 196 9.65 7.24 -3.31
N ARG A 197 9.93 8.26 -2.50
CA ARG A 197 8.94 8.90 -1.64
C ARG A 197 8.80 10.37 -1.99
N MET A 198 7.58 10.84 -2.16
CA MET A 198 7.27 12.23 -2.44
C MET A 198 6.32 12.74 -1.36
N PHE A 199 6.77 13.71 -0.56
CA PHE A 199 6.01 14.28 0.56
C PHE A 199 5.76 15.76 0.28
N GLY A 200 4.51 16.22 0.44
CA GLY A 200 4.17 17.63 0.27
C GLY A 200 4.56 18.20 -1.10
N THR A 201 4.69 17.35 -2.12
CA THR A 201 5.14 17.74 -3.46
C THR A 201 3.93 17.88 -4.36
N GLY A 202 3.76 19.06 -4.96
CA GLY A 202 2.62 19.36 -5.85
C GLY A 202 2.64 18.60 -7.17
N ILE A 203 1.52 18.56 -7.89
CA ILE A 203 1.38 17.74 -9.12
C ILE A 203 2.32 18.24 -10.22
N SER A 204 2.45 19.55 -10.38
CA SER A 204 3.34 20.15 -11.37
C SER A 204 4.80 19.80 -11.04
N ALA A 205 5.18 19.83 -9.76
CA ALA A 205 6.50 19.39 -9.32
C ALA A 205 6.76 17.89 -9.54
N ILE A 206 5.76 17.02 -9.32
CA ILE A 206 5.87 15.59 -9.64
C ILE A 206 6.15 15.39 -11.14
N ARG A 207 5.34 16.03 -12.01
CA ARG A 207 5.50 15.93 -13.47
C ARG A 207 6.85 16.48 -13.94
N TRP A 208 7.24 17.65 -13.44
CA TRP A 208 8.53 18.25 -13.71
C TRP A 208 9.70 17.31 -13.36
N PHE A 209 9.60 16.62 -12.21
CA PHE A 209 10.59 15.66 -11.76
C PHE A 209 10.65 14.44 -12.70
N GLN A 210 9.48 13.90 -13.08
CA GLN A 210 9.36 12.77 -14.01
C GLN A 210 10.03 13.01 -15.36
N GLU A 211 9.94 14.23 -15.90
CA GLU A 211 10.58 14.58 -17.18
C GLU A 211 12.11 14.53 -17.16
N ARG A 212 12.71 14.68 -15.97
CA ARG A 212 14.15 14.86 -15.75
C ARG A 212 14.84 13.64 -15.17
N VAL A 213 14.08 12.64 -14.75
CA VAL A 213 14.60 11.40 -14.20
C VAL A 213 14.27 10.21 -15.08
N ASP A 214 15.11 9.18 -15.00
CA ASP A 214 14.89 7.91 -15.67
C ASP A 214 14.92 6.77 -14.64
N LEU A 215 13.77 6.13 -14.46
CA LEU A 215 13.58 4.95 -13.60
C LEU A 215 13.44 3.65 -14.40
N SER A 216 13.68 3.67 -15.72
CA SER A 216 13.46 2.52 -16.62
C SER A 216 14.26 1.26 -16.27
N GLN A 217 15.27 1.39 -15.40
CA GLN A 217 16.10 0.30 -14.89
C GLN A 217 15.77 -0.12 -13.45
N SER A 218 14.74 0.48 -12.82
CA SER A 218 14.45 0.32 -11.39
C SER A 218 13.07 -0.30 -11.14
N TRP A 219 13.05 -1.32 -10.28
CA TRP A 219 11.83 -1.81 -9.63
C TRP A 219 11.64 -1.06 -8.32
N ILE A 220 10.56 -0.29 -8.20
CA ILE A 220 10.40 0.65 -7.09
C ILE A 220 9.18 0.36 -6.20
N ASN A 221 9.28 0.80 -4.96
CA ASN A 221 8.14 1.14 -4.12
C ASN A 221 7.91 2.64 -4.24
N LEU A 222 6.70 3.04 -4.62
CA LEU A 222 6.31 4.43 -4.82
C LEU A 222 5.40 4.87 -3.67
N GLU A 223 5.78 5.95 -3.00
CA GLU A 223 5.01 6.57 -1.93
C GLU A 223 4.78 8.04 -2.27
N ILE A 224 3.53 8.45 -2.38
CA ILE A 224 3.12 9.83 -2.60
C ILE A 224 2.21 10.21 -1.44
N MET A 225 2.63 11.21 -0.68
CA MET A 225 1.92 11.71 0.49
C MET A 225 1.76 13.21 0.38
N GLY A 226 0.51 13.65 0.52
CA GLY A 226 0.17 15.07 0.54
C GLY A 226 -1.25 15.28 0.08
N GLY A 227 -1.81 16.45 0.44
CA GLY A 227 -3.15 16.93 0.10
C GLY A 227 -3.43 17.14 -1.39
N LEU A 228 -3.05 16.20 -2.25
CA LEU A 228 -3.16 16.28 -3.69
C LEU A 228 -4.62 16.16 -4.14
N LYS A 229 -4.99 17.00 -5.11
CA LYS A 229 -6.28 16.94 -5.80
C LYS A 229 -6.07 16.33 -7.17
N LEU A 230 -6.38 15.05 -7.31
CA LEU A 230 -6.12 14.29 -8.54
C LEU A 230 -7.41 14.08 -9.32
N GLU A 231 -7.43 14.45 -10.60
CA GLU A 231 -8.49 14.07 -11.52
C GLU A 231 -8.42 12.57 -11.85
N SER A 232 -7.21 12.05 -12.00
CA SER A 232 -6.90 10.65 -12.31
C SER A 232 -5.59 10.21 -11.65
N LEU A 233 -5.31 8.91 -11.66
CA LEU A 233 -4.02 8.36 -11.24
C LEU A 233 -2.96 8.42 -12.35
N GLU A 234 -3.21 9.09 -13.48
CA GLU A 234 -2.28 9.18 -14.62
C GLU A 234 -0.95 9.86 -14.24
N VAL A 235 -0.91 10.63 -13.14
CA VAL A 235 0.35 11.13 -12.58
C VAL A 235 1.35 10.01 -12.29
N LEU A 236 0.90 8.76 -12.07
CA LEU A 236 1.79 7.62 -11.87
C LEU A 236 2.49 7.16 -13.15
N ASP A 237 1.92 7.47 -14.32
CA ASP A 237 2.41 6.95 -15.61
C ASP A 237 3.72 7.61 -16.05
N GLY A 238 4.00 8.82 -15.55
CA GLY A 238 5.19 9.58 -15.91
C GLY A 238 6.49 9.03 -15.32
N PHE A 239 6.45 8.15 -14.31
CA PHE A 239 7.67 7.64 -13.69
C PHE A 239 8.47 6.68 -14.59
N ASN A 240 7.82 6.02 -15.55
CA ASN A 240 8.47 5.08 -16.47
C ASN A 240 9.43 4.08 -15.79
N ALA A 241 9.04 3.59 -14.61
CA ALA A 241 9.82 2.59 -13.87
C ALA A 241 9.80 1.24 -14.59
N LEU A 242 10.84 0.41 -14.42
CA LEU A 242 10.84 -0.97 -14.91
C LEU A 242 9.63 -1.75 -14.37
N GLY A 243 9.25 -1.45 -13.13
CA GLY A 243 7.98 -1.83 -12.55
C GLY A 243 7.79 -1.23 -11.16
N VAL A 244 6.59 -1.39 -10.62
CA VAL A 244 6.23 -0.86 -9.29
C VAL A 244 5.68 -2.00 -8.43
N SER A 245 6.36 -2.32 -7.33
CA SER A 245 5.96 -3.42 -6.44
C SER A 245 4.91 -2.97 -5.42
N ILE A 246 5.04 -1.73 -4.93
CA ILE A 246 4.16 -1.15 -3.92
C ILE A 246 3.79 0.27 -4.32
N VAL A 247 2.52 0.61 -4.20
CA VAL A 247 2.00 1.97 -4.34
C VAL A 247 1.33 2.40 -3.03
N TRP A 248 1.84 3.46 -2.43
CA TRP A 248 1.24 4.15 -1.29
C TRP A 248 0.82 5.56 -1.70
N LEU A 249 -0.49 5.80 -1.82
CA LEU A 249 -1.06 7.12 -2.01
C LEU A 249 -1.75 7.53 -0.71
N THR A 250 -1.24 8.55 -0.03
CA THR A 250 -1.72 8.93 1.30
C THR A 250 -2.07 10.41 1.35
N GLU A 251 -3.07 10.74 2.17
CA GLU A 251 -3.55 12.12 2.38
C GLU A 251 -4.12 12.81 1.13
N LEU A 252 -4.61 12.07 0.14
CA LEU A 252 -5.24 12.68 -1.04
C LEU A 252 -6.45 13.53 -0.62
N ALA A 253 -6.51 14.76 -1.14
CA ALA A 253 -7.61 15.69 -0.93
C ALA A 253 -8.80 15.38 -1.85
N SER A 254 -8.56 14.89 -3.07
CA SER A 254 -9.59 14.37 -3.97
C SER A 254 -9.00 13.37 -4.97
N LEU A 255 -9.84 12.44 -5.44
CA LEU A 255 -9.52 11.50 -6.51
C LEU A 255 -10.78 11.18 -7.31
N ASP A 256 -10.85 11.62 -8.57
CA ASP A 256 -12.07 11.49 -9.40
C ASP A 256 -12.07 10.23 -10.28
N SER A 257 -10.90 9.71 -10.63
CA SER A 257 -10.73 8.48 -11.42
C SER A 257 -9.51 7.67 -10.96
N MET A 258 -9.63 6.34 -11.03
CA MET A 258 -8.53 5.39 -10.86
C MET A 258 -7.71 5.17 -12.14
N ASP A 259 -8.05 5.85 -13.23
CA ASP A 259 -7.39 5.65 -14.53
C ASP A 259 -5.89 5.96 -14.47
N CYS A 260 -5.09 4.97 -14.88
CA CYS A 260 -3.66 5.06 -15.17
C CYS A 260 -3.20 3.80 -15.92
N LYS A 261 -2.10 3.89 -16.66
CA LYS A 261 -1.51 2.75 -17.39
C LYS A 261 -1.06 1.64 -16.45
N LEU A 262 -0.62 1.98 -15.24
CA LEU A 262 -0.22 0.99 -14.23
C LEU A 262 -1.36 0.02 -13.89
N LEU A 263 -2.61 0.50 -13.82
CA LEU A 263 -3.78 -0.34 -13.52
C LEU A 263 -4.47 -0.91 -14.77
N GLN A 264 -4.28 -0.29 -15.94
CA GLN A 264 -4.88 -0.74 -17.21
C GLN A 264 -4.06 -1.82 -17.93
N ALA A 265 -2.73 -1.65 -18.04
CA ALA A 265 -1.92 -2.47 -18.96
C ALA A 265 -0.65 -3.08 -18.33
N GLY A 266 -0.14 -2.48 -17.25
CA GLY A 266 1.11 -2.91 -16.63
C GLY A 266 0.95 -4.10 -15.68
N PRO A 267 2.06 -4.75 -15.29
CA PRO A 267 2.01 -5.65 -14.14
C PRO A 267 1.54 -4.85 -12.92
N LEU A 268 0.39 -5.25 -12.36
CA LEU A 268 -0.17 -4.62 -11.18
C LEU A 268 0.80 -4.74 -9.99
N PRO A 269 0.87 -3.72 -9.11
CA PRO A 269 1.66 -3.82 -7.90
C PRO A 269 1.14 -4.96 -7.01
N ASP A 270 2.01 -5.52 -6.18
CA ASP A 270 1.62 -6.52 -5.19
C ASP A 270 0.85 -5.90 -4.02
N VAL A 271 1.17 -4.64 -3.73
CA VAL A 271 0.51 -3.86 -2.68
C VAL A 271 0.02 -2.53 -3.23
N LEU A 272 -1.28 -2.27 -3.08
CA LEU A 272 -1.90 -0.97 -3.34
C LEU A 272 -2.51 -0.44 -2.05
N VAL A 273 -2.11 0.76 -1.66
CA VAL A 273 -2.67 1.49 -0.55
C VAL A 273 -3.10 2.86 -1.04
N ILE A 274 -4.39 3.14 -0.88
CA ILE A 274 -4.97 4.45 -1.07
C ILE A 274 -5.55 4.85 0.28
N HIS A 275 -4.96 5.86 0.90
CA HIS A 275 -5.39 6.44 2.15
C HIS A 275 -5.80 7.90 1.94
N THR A 276 -7.04 8.21 2.26
CA THR A 276 -7.67 9.51 2.05
C THR A 276 -8.38 9.90 3.33
N LEU A 277 -8.28 11.18 3.69
CA LEU A 277 -8.99 11.69 4.86
C LEU A 277 -10.46 11.95 4.53
N VAL A 278 -10.77 12.31 3.29
CA VAL A 278 -12.14 12.58 2.82
C VAL A 278 -12.62 11.47 1.86
N PRO A 279 -13.94 11.26 1.73
CA PRO A 279 -14.50 10.38 0.70
C PRO A 279 -14.05 10.81 -0.69
N VAL A 280 -13.71 9.84 -1.56
CA VAL A 280 -13.34 10.09 -2.95
C VAL A 280 -14.33 9.43 -3.92
N ALA A 281 -14.73 10.09 -4.99
CA ALA A 281 -15.69 9.53 -5.95
C ALA A 281 -14.97 8.88 -7.14
N ALA A 282 -13.93 8.08 -6.85
CA ALA A 282 -13.02 7.58 -7.87
C ALA A 282 -13.73 6.57 -8.78
N ARG A 283 -13.98 6.98 -10.02
CA ARG A 283 -14.54 6.11 -11.07
C ARG A 283 -13.49 5.10 -11.53
N MET A 284 -13.95 3.93 -11.98
CA MET A 284 -13.10 2.91 -12.58
C MET A 284 -13.64 2.51 -13.94
N SER A 285 -12.75 2.39 -14.91
CA SER A 285 -13.06 1.72 -16.18
C SER A 285 -13.22 0.21 -15.95
N GLU A 286 -14.01 -0.45 -16.80
CA GLU A 286 -14.26 -1.91 -16.71
C GLU A 286 -12.94 -2.71 -16.83
N GLU A 287 -12.00 -2.21 -17.62
CA GLU A 287 -10.67 -2.80 -17.78
C GLU A 287 -9.90 -2.81 -16.44
N ILE A 288 -9.88 -1.67 -15.73
CA ILE A 288 -9.24 -1.57 -14.41
C ILE A 288 -9.94 -2.49 -13.40
N VAL A 289 -11.27 -2.49 -13.38
CA VAL A 289 -12.04 -3.39 -12.51
C VAL A 289 -11.63 -4.84 -12.76
N GLN A 290 -11.61 -5.27 -14.02
CA GLN A 290 -11.27 -6.65 -14.36
C GLN A 290 -9.83 -7.01 -14.01
N ASN A 291 -8.88 -6.10 -14.26
CA ASN A 291 -7.48 -6.31 -13.91
C ASN A 291 -7.30 -6.44 -12.40
N MET A 292 -7.94 -5.57 -11.61
CA MET A 292 -7.89 -5.61 -10.15
C MET A 292 -8.50 -6.90 -9.58
N LEU A 293 -9.59 -7.42 -10.18
CA LEU A 293 -10.23 -8.67 -9.77
C LEU A 293 -9.41 -9.92 -10.14
N ASN A 294 -8.71 -9.88 -11.28
CA ASN A 294 -7.85 -10.97 -11.75
C ASN A 294 -6.55 -11.12 -10.95
N LYS A 295 -6.14 -10.09 -10.19
CA LYS A 295 -4.92 -10.10 -9.39
C LYS A 295 -5.15 -10.76 -8.02
N GLU A 296 -4.21 -11.62 -7.64
CA GLU A 296 -4.04 -12.04 -6.25
C GLU A 296 -3.20 -11.01 -5.51
N TRP A 297 -3.85 -10.18 -4.69
CA TRP A 297 -3.18 -9.08 -3.99
C TRP A 297 -2.41 -9.60 -2.76
N VAL A 298 -1.17 -9.15 -2.59
CA VAL A 298 -0.46 -9.36 -1.31
C VAL A 298 -1.05 -8.43 -0.25
N GLY A 299 -1.38 -7.19 -0.64
CA GLY A 299 -2.06 -6.23 0.22
C GLY A 299 -2.90 -5.24 -0.58
N LEU A 300 -4.16 -5.07 -0.19
CA LEU A 300 -5.03 -4.05 -0.76
C LEU A 300 -5.64 -3.25 0.39
N ASN A 301 -5.32 -1.96 0.44
CA ASN A 301 -5.89 -1.02 1.41
C ASN A 301 -6.53 0.12 0.66
N ILE A 302 -7.86 0.20 0.64
CA ILE A 302 -8.58 1.21 -0.15
C ILE A 302 -9.75 1.81 0.63
N PRO A 303 -10.15 3.06 0.32
CA PRO A 303 -11.34 3.66 0.88
C PRO A 303 -12.59 2.86 0.53
N MET A 304 -13.60 2.87 1.40
CA MET A 304 -14.85 2.13 1.22
C MET A 304 -15.59 2.48 -0.08
N ASN A 305 -15.55 3.75 -0.47
CA ASN A 305 -16.12 4.28 -1.71
C ASN A 305 -15.41 3.74 -2.97
N VAL A 306 -14.08 3.58 -2.93
CA VAL A 306 -13.31 2.92 -4.01
C VAL A 306 -13.68 1.42 -4.06
N PHE A 307 -13.75 0.79 -2.89
CA PHE A 307 -14.15 -0.61 -2.79
C PHE A 307 -15.59 -0.86 -3.30
N GLU A 308 -16.52 0.05 -3.02
CA GLU A 308 -17.91 0.00 -3.49
C GLU A 308 -17.99 0.03 -5.01
N GLU A 309 -17.24 0.91 -5.67
CA GLU A 309 -17.23 0.98 -7.13
C GLU A 309 -16.60 -0.29 -7.74
N LEU A 310 -15.49 -0.79 -7.17
CA LEU A 310 -14.86 -2.04 -7.59
C LEU A 310 -15.82 -3.23 -7.48
N MET A 311 -16.49 -3.37 -6.33
CA MET A 311 -17.36 -4.49 -5.98
C MET A 311 -18.84 -4.22 -6.24
N LYS A 312 -19.16 -3.20 -7.05
CA LYS A 312 -20.54 -2.89 -7.45
C LYS A 312 -21.19 -4.11 -8.10
N PRO A 313 -22.40 -4.52 -7.68
CA PRO A 313 -23.10 -5.64 -8.26
C PRO A 313 -23.28 -5.48 -9.78
N SER A 314 -23.05 -6.56 -10.52
CA SER A 314 -23.27 -6.62 -11.96
C SER A 314 -23.99 -7.92 -12.33
N ASN A 315 -24.22 -8.16 -13.62
CA ASN A 315 -24.83 -9.40 -14.10
C ASN A 315 -23.96 -10.64 -13.87
N GLN A 316 -22.67 -10.46 -13.56
CA GLN A 316 -21.72 -11.53 -13.31
C GLN A 316 -21.11 -11.38 -11.91
N PRO A 317 -21.11 -12.43 -11.08
CA PRO A 317 -20.45 -12.37 -9.77
C PRO A 317 -18.97 -12.03 -9.90
N LYS A 318 -18.53 -10.98 -9.21
CA LYS A 318 -17.14 -10.58 -9.10
C LYS A 318 -16.47 -11.32 -7.95
N ASN A 319 -15.21 -11.70 -8.14
CA ASN A 319 -14.37 -12.31 -7.10
C ASN A 319 -13.10 -11.50 -6.93
N LEU A 320 -12.83 -11.02 -5.71
CA LEU A 320 -11.60 -10.33 -5.37
C LEU A 320 -10.75 -11.22 -4.45
N SER A 321 -9.47 -11.40 -4.77
CA SER A 321 -8.54 -12.21 -3.98
C SER A 321 -7.43 -11.37 -3.35
N ALA A 322 -7.22 -11.48 -2.04
CA ALA A 322 -6.15 -10.78 -1.34
C ALA A 322 -5.67 -11.49 -0.08
N ASN A 323 -4.36 -11.55 0.18
CA ASN A 323 -3.84 -12.02 1.47
C ASN A 323 -4.26 -11.08 2.61
N LYS A 324 -4.16 -9.77 2.35
CA LYS A 324 -4.55 -8.72 3.31
C LYS A 324 -5.45 -7.71 2.61
N LEU A 325 -6.69 -7.61 3.05
CA LEU A 325 -7.62 -6.57 2.63
C LEU A 325 -7.92 -5.64 3.80
N MET A 326 -7.75 -4.34 3.59
CA MET A 326 -8.21 -3.30 4.48
C MET A 326 -9.18 -2.40 3.72
N VAL A 327 -10.38 -2.26 4.25
CA VAL A 327 -11.37 -1.29 3.78
C VAL A 327 -11.67 -0.34 4.92
N TYR A 328 -11.72 0.95 4.64
CA TYR A 328 -11.98 1.94 5.68
C TYR A 328 -12.94 3.03 5.21
N THR A 329 -13.78 3.52 6.12
CA THR A 329 -14.65 4.67 5.83
C THR A 329 -13.86 5.96 6.09
N PRO A 330 -13.63 6.85 5.11
CA PRO A 330 -12.92 8.11 5.33
C PRO A 330 -13.68 9.05 6.29
N ARG A 331 -12.99 10.03 6.86
CA ARG A 331 -13.58 11.04 7.75
C ARG A 331 -14.58 11.88 6.95
N HIS A 332 -15.83 11.89 7.40
CA HIS A 332 -16.84 12.79 6.85
C HIS A 332 -16.67 14.18 7.48
N SER A 333 -16.86 15.23 6.68
CA SER A 333 -16.96 16.58 7.24
C SER A 333 -18.10 16.62 8.27
N PRO A 334 -17.96 17.31 9.41
CA PRO A 334 -19.04 17.49 10.38
C PRO A 334 -20.35 18.03 9.78
N ASP A 335 -20.28 18.69 8.62
CA ASP A 335 -21.44 19.25 7.94
C ASP A 335 -22.21 18.22 7.08
N MET A 336 -21.65 17.03 6.83
CA MET A 336 -22.35 15.97 6.12
C MET A 336 -23.20 15.20 7.14
N GLU A 337 -24.54 15.32 7.00
CA GLU A 337 -25.49 14.55 7.81
C GLU A 337 -25.08 13.08 7.86
N ASP A 338 -25.17 12.48 9.04
CA ASP A 338 -24.75 11.13 9.38
C ASP A 338 -25.55 10.08 8.59
N LEU A 339 -25.22 9.95 7.31
CA LEU A 339 -25.67 8.90 6.40
C LEU A 339 -24.91 7.65 6.83
N GLY A 340 -25.29 7.10 7.99
CA GLY A 340 -24.57 6.02 8.67
C GLY A 340 -24.08 5.00 7.65
N THR A 341 -22.78 5.00 7.40
CA THR A 341 -22.23 4.51 6.13
C THR A 341 -22.49 3.00 6.02
N PRO A 342 -23.44 2.56 5.18
CA PRO A 342 -23.67 1.15 5.03
C PRO A 342 -22.44 0.56 4.33
N LEU A 343 -21.97 -0.59 4.82
CA LEU A 343 -21.07 -1.41 4.02
C LEU A 343 -21.77 -1.70 2.69
N PRO A 344 -21.05 -1.63 1.56
CA PRO A 344 -21.67 -1.64 0.25
C PRO A 344 -22.40 -2.97 0.00
N PRO A 345 -23.53 -2.94 -0.72
CA PRO A 345 -24.24 -4.15 -1.10
C PRO A 345 -23.38 -4.98 -2.06
N MET A 346 -23.06 -6.21 -1.67
CA MET A 346 -22.19 -7.09 -2.48
C MET A 346 -22.95 -7.88 -3.54
N GLY A 347 -24.28 -8.01 -3.43
CA GLY A 347 -25.03 -8.94 -4.27
C GLY A 347 -24.46 -10.37 -4.15
N ASP A 348 -24.14 -10.96 -5.30
CA ASP A 348 -23.51 -12.29 -5.39
C ASP A 348 -21.97 -12.25 -5.40
N ASN A 349 -21.37 -11.07 -5.27
CA ASN A 349 -19.91 -10.91 -5.28
C ASN A 349 -19.26 -11.54 -4.05
N GLN A 350 -18.06 -12.09 -4.22
CA GLN A 350 -17.32 -12.76 -3.16
C GLN A 350 -15.91 -12.21 -2.99
N LEU A 351 -15.41 -12.31 -1.75
CA LEU A 351 -14.03 -11.98 -1.38
C LEU A 351 -13.33 -13.26 -0.93
N LEU A 352 -12.18 -13.56 -1.50
CA LEU A 352 -11.27 -14.61 -1.03
C LEU A 352 -10.12 -13.92 -0.30
N VAL A 353 -10.20 -13.86 1.03
CA VAL A 353 -9.27 -13.04 1.84
C VAL A 353 -8.79 -13.80 3.06
N GLU A 354 -7.49 -13.82 3.31
CA GLU A 354 -6.91 -14.44 4.52
C GLU A 354 -7.07 -13.54 5.76
N SER A 355 -6.74 -12.24 5.63
CA SER A 355 -6.86 -11.25 6.69
C SER A 355 -7.68 -10.04 6.22
N LEU A 356 -8.82 -9.79 6.86
CA LEU A 356 -9.68 -8.64 6.60
C LEU A 356 -9.63 -7.66 7.77
N THR A 357 -9.39 -6.38 7.46
CA THR A 357 -9.57 -5.26 8.38
C THR A 357 -10.66 -4.33 7.87
N VAL A 358 -11.69 -4.10 8.68
CA VAL A 358 -12.71 -3.07 8.46
C VAL A 358 -12.47 -1.95 9.45
N TYR A 359 -12.13 -0.77 8.97
CA TYR A 359 -11.75 0.36 9.82
C TYR A 359 -12.73 1.53 9.68
N PHE A 360 -13.28 1.99 10.80
CA PHE A 360 -14.20 3.12 10.82
C PHE A 360 -13.46 4.40 11.27
N TYR A 361 -13.12 5.31 10.35
CA TYR A 361 -12.70 6.68 10.72
C TYR A 361 -13.94 7.54 10.92
N ASN A 362 -14.51 7.52 12.13
CA ASN A 362 -15.56 8.45 12.50
C ASN A 362 -15.03 9.41 13.57
N THR A 363 -14.78 10.67 13.21
CA THR A 363 -14.32 11.67 14.18
C THR A 363 -15.44 12.26 15.03
N ASN A 364 -16.70 12.09 14.59
CA ASN A 364 -17.85 12.77 15.21
C ASN A 364 -18.82 11.78 15.88
N GLY A 365 -18.73 10.50 15.57
CA GLY A 365 -19.53 9.42 16.14
C GLY A 365 -18.68 8.26 16.60
N LEU A 366 -18.97 7.74 17.79
CA LEU A 366 -18.35 6.52 18.26
C LEU A 366 -18.97 5.35 17.49
N ALA A 367 -18.16 4.47 16.89
CA ALA A 367 -18.67 3.23 16.33
C ALA A 367 -19.52 2.52 17.39
N THR A 368 -20.70 2.09 16.95
CA THR A 368 -21.70 1.45 17.79
C THR A 368 -21.61 -0.06 17.65
N HIS A 369 -22.27 -0.79 18.55
CA HIS A 369 -22.42 -2.24 18.40
C HIS A 369 -23.19 -2.60 17.11
N THR A 370 -24.04 -1.69 16.61
CA THR A 370 -24.75 -1.86 15.32
C THR A 370 -23.77 -1.92 14.16
N ASP A 371 -22.74 -1.08 14.14
CA ASP A 371 -21.74 -1.05 13.07
C ASP A 371 -20.88 -2.31 13.08
N LEU A 372 -20.51 -2.78 14.27
CA LEU A 372 -19.85 -4.08 14.43
C LEU A 372 -20.72 -5.23 13.92
N ILE A 373 -22.02 -5.29 14.28
CA ILE A 373 -22.92 -6.34 13.81
C ILE A 373 -23.09 -6.28 12.28
N LYS A 374 -23.18 -5.09 11.70
CA LYS A 374 -23.22 -4.90 10.23
C LYS A 374 -21.94 -5.43 9.58
N ALA A 375 -20.78 -5.10 10.12
CA ALA A 375 -19.48 -5.61 9.64
C ALA A 375 -19.40 -7.14 9.70
N LEU A 376 -19.76 -7.74 10.83
CA LEU A 376 -19.78 -9.19 10.99
C LEU A 376 -20.75 -9.87 10.02
N SER A 377 -21.95 -9.29 9.84
CA SER A 377 -22.94 -9.79 8.88
C SER A 377 -22.44 -9.72 7.44
N TRP A 378 -21.86 -8.59 7.07
CA TRP A 378 -21.29 -8.37 5.75
C TRP A 378 -20.17 -9.38 5.48
N THR A 379 -19.22 -9.52 6.42
CA THR A 379 -18.12 -10.49 6.33
C THR A 379 -18.63 -11.92 6.21
N ALA A 380 -19.60 -12.32 7.02
CA ALA A 380 -20.15 -13.67 6.97
C ALA A 380 -20.81 -14.01 5.62
N GLY A 381 -21.45 -13.01 4.99
CA GLY A 381 -22.13 -13.15 3.70
C GLY A 381 -21.17 -13.35 2.54
N CYS A 382 -20.23 -12.42 2.35
CA CYS A 382 -19.43 -12.34 1.12
C CYS A 382 -17.99 -12.84 1.23
N VAL A 383 -17.44 -13.05 2.43
CA VAL A 383 -16.00 -13.36 2.60
C VAL A 383 -15.77 -14.85 2.81
N ARG A 384 -14.75 -15.38 2.14
CA ARG A 384 -14.29 -16.78 2.19
C ARG A 384 -12.78 -16.82 2.43
N GLY A 385 -12.30 -17.95 2.95
CA GLY A 385 -10.87 -18.15 3.22
C GLY A 385 -10.34 -17.39 4.44
N LEU A 386 -11.22 -16.77 5.23
CA LEU A 386 -10.82 -15.85 6.28
C LEU A 386 -10.19 -16.56 7.48
N VAL A 387 -8.97 -16.15 7.82
CA VAL A 387 -8.20 -16.61 8.99
C VAL A 387 -8.24 -15.56 10.10
N LYS A 388 -8.25 -14.27 9.75
CA LYS A 388 -8.24 -13.17 10.70
C LYS A 388 -9.21 -12.06 10.29
N LEU A 389 -10.08 -11.67 11.22
CA LEU A 389 -10.96 -10.50 11.08
C LEU A 389 -10.60 -9.45 12.13
N ILE A 390 -10.40 -8.22 11.69
CA ILE A 390 -10.21 -7.04 12.55
C ILE A 390 -11.29 -6.02 12.22
N VAL A 391 -12.02 -5.57 13.23
CA VAL A 391 -12.97 -4.45 13.13
C VAL A 391 -12.47 -3.35 14.05
N GLU A 392 -11.91 -2.30 13.47
CA GLU A 392 -11.26 -1.21 14.19
C GLU A 392 -12.01 0.11 14.07
N ASN A 393 -11.82 0.94 15.08
CA ASN A 393 -12.26 2.33 15.11
C ASN A 393 -11.15 3.10 15.84
N GLN A 394 -10.85 4.30 15.35
CA GLN A 394 -9.91 5.22 15.98
C GLN A 394 -10.26 5.51 17.45
N HIS A 395 -11.56 5.63 17.77
CA HIS A 395 -12.07 5.95 19.10
C HIS A 395 -13.28 5.07 19.45
N PRO A 396 -13.08 3.84 19.96
CA PRO A 396 -14.21 2.99 20.36
C PRO A 396 -14.95 3.58 21.56
N SER A 397 -16.29 3.48 21.57
CA SER A 397 -17.07 3.83 22.77
C SER A 397 -16.86 2.79 23.87
N THR A 398 -16.91 3.23 25.14
CA THR A 398 -16.95 2.31 26.30
C THR A 398 -18.08 1.29 26.16
N ALA A 399 -19.24 1.72 25.65
CA ALA A 399 -20.39 0.84 25.40
C ALA A 399 -20.07 -0.25 24.35
N LEU A 400 -19.36 0.08 23.27
CA LEU A 400 -18.92 -0.90 22.28
C LEU A 400 -17.88 -1.86 22.88
N GLU A 401 -16.92 -1.36 23.65
CA GLU A 401 -15.94 -2.23 24.32
C GLU A 401 -16.61 -3.22 25.28
N ASP A 402 -17.54 -2.74 26.12
CA ASP A 402 -18.29 -3.57 27.05
C ASP A 402 -19.14 -4.59 26.31
N PHE A 403 -19.73 -4.20 25.18
CA PHE A 403 -20.43 -5.14 24.30
C PHE A 403 -19.48 -6.24 23.79
N VAL A 404 -18.30 -5.88 23.28
CA VAL A 404 -17.32 -6.85 22.75
C VAL A 404 -16.76 -7.76 23.86
N LYS A 405 -16.51 -7.24 25.07
CA LYS A 405 -16.04 -8.03 26.23
C LYS A 405 -17.06 -9.09 26.64
N ASN A 406 -18.35 -8.73 26.61
CA ASN A 406 -19.45 -9.56 27.11
C ASN A 406 -20.03 -10.52 26.06
N ASN A 407 -19.70 -10.36 24.78
CA ASN A 407 -20.23 -11.19 23.70
C ASN A 407 -19.13 -11.99 22.99
N LYS A 408 -19.49 -13.14 22.42
CA LYS A 408 -18.61 -13.96 21.58
C LYS A 408 -19.26 -14.22 20.23
N VAL A 409 -18.43 -14.30 19.20
CA VAL A 409 -18.84 -14.34 17.80
C VAL A 409 -18.38 -15.66 17.17
N VAL A 410 -19.24 -16.22 16.33
CA VAL A 410 -18.94 -17.37 15.46
C VAL A 410 -19.35 -17.01 14.04
N ILE A 411 -18.44 -17.20 13.08
CA ILE A 411 -18.74 -17.06 11.64
C ILE A 411 -18.61 -18.44 11.01
N ALA A 412 -19.74 -19.17 10.91
CA ALA A 412 -19.76 -20.54 10.42
C ALA A 412 -19.34 -20.69 8.94
N THR A 413 -19.41 -19.62 8.16
CA THR A 413 -19.00 -19.60 6.75
C THR A 413 -17.48 -19.60 6.56
N ASN A 414 -16.69 -19.37 7.62
CA ASN A 414 -15.23 -19.32 7.57
C ASN A 414 -14.63 -20.26 8.64
N PRO A 415 -14.54 -21.57 8.37
CA PRO A 415 -14.04 -22.55 9.35
C PRO A 415 -12.54 -22.40 9.67
N ALA A 416 -11.77 -21.72 8.82
CA ALA A 416 -10.35 -21.44 9.03
C ALA A 416 -10.10 -20.22 9.96
N LEU A 417 -11.16 -19.54 10.40
CA LEU A 417 -11.06 -18.33 11.20
C LEU A 417 -10.48 -18.64 12.60
N THR A 418 -9.34 -18.02 12.90
CA THR A 418 -8.62 -18.21 14.17
C THR A 418 -8.63 -16.98 15.07
N SER A 419 -9.03 -15.81 14.54
CA SER A 419 -9.14 -14.58 15.32
C SER A 419 -10.23 -13.66 14.77
N ILE A 420 -11.03 -13.11 15.69
CA ILE A 420 -11.93 -11.98 15.46
C ILE A 420 -11.63 -10.95 16.54
N ARG A 421 -11.11 -9.79 16.13
CA ARG A 421 -10.84 -8.68 17.03
C ARG A 421 -11.74 -7.50 16.72
N ALA A 422 -12.35 -6.95 17.75
CA ALA A 422 -13.05 -5.67 17.69
C ALA A 422 -12.53 -4.79 18.83
N CYS A 423 -12.17 -3.53 18.54
CA CYS A 423 -11.61 -2.62 19.56
C CYS A 423 -10.39 -3.21 20.28
N ASN A 424 -9.51 -3.91 19.56
CA ASN A 424 -8.38 -4.66 20.12
C ASN A 424 -8.74 -5.78 21.13
N ILE A 425 -10.00 -6.19 21.22
CA ILE A 425 -10.49 -7.25 22.11
C ILE A 425 -10.86 -8.49 21.28
N GLU A 426 -10.33 -9.65 21.68
CA GLU A 426 -10.63 -10.93 21.03
C GLU A 426 -12.05 -11.42 21.39
N CYS A 427 -12.91 -11.54 20.38
CA CYS A 427 -14.30 -11.95 20.54
C CYS A 427 -14.65 -13.24 19.81
N LEU A 428 -13.69 -13.93 19.18
CA LEU A 428 -13.93 -15.26 18.63
C LEU A 428 -14.33 -16.27 19.72
N TYR A 429 -15.42 -17.01 19.50
CA TYR A 429 -15.79 -18.12 20.35
C TYR A 429 -14.98 -19.37 20.00
N MET A 430 -14.08 -19.77 20.89
CA MET A 430 -13.36 -21.05 20.80
C MET A 430 -14.12 -22.10 21.64
N GLY A 431 -14.68 -23.13 20.99
CA GLY A 431 -15.60 -24.13 21.58
C GLY A 431 -15.05 -25.04 22.70
N GLY A 432 -13.98 -24.65 23.39
CA GLY A 432 -13.35 -25.40 24.48
C GLY A 432 -13.92 -25.16 25.88
N ARG A 433 -14.84 -24.20 26.06
CA ARG A 433 -15.43 -23.90 27.38
C ARG A 433 -16.82 -24.53 27.50
N LYS A 434 -17.04 -25.34 28.55
CA LYS A 434 -18.31 -26.01 28.89
C LYS A 434 -19.43 -25.05 29.35
N GLN A 435 -19.34 -23.76 29.02
CA GLN A 435 -20.35 -22.79 29.45
C GLN A 435 -21.58 -22.91 28.54
N PRO A 436 -22.80 -22.84 29.09
CA PRO A 436 -24.00 -22.76 28.25
C PRO A 436 -23.94 -21.45 27.47
N VAL A 437 -23.85 -21.56 26.14
CA VAL A 437 -23.84 -20.41 25.24
C VAL A 437 -25.20 -20.32 24.56
N LEU A 438 -25.82 -19.16 24.64
CA LEU A 438 -27.02 -18.84 23.88
C LEU A 438 -26.58 -18.31 22.51
N CYS A 439 -26.78 -19.13 21.48
CA CYS A 439 -26.42 -18.76 20.11
C CYS A 439 -27.63 -18.14 19.40
N PHE A 440 -27.45 -16.96 18.84
CA PHE A 440 -28.43 -16.34 17.95
C PHE A 440 -27.86 -16.26 16.54
N SER A 441 -28.67 -16.58 15.53
CA SER A 441 -28.40 -16.08 14.17
C SER A 441 -28.56 -14.55 14.16
N LEU A 442 -28.11 -13.87 13.12
CA LEU A 442 -28.28 -12.41 13.02
C LEU A 442 -29.77 -12.01 13.02
N GLU A 443 -30.63 -12.82 12.39
CA GLU A 443 -32.08 -12.65 12.44
C GLU A 443 -32.63 -12.90 13.85
N GLY A 444 -32.14 -13.97 14.51
CA GLY A 444 -32.49 -14.29 15.88
C GLY A 444 -32.09 -13.19 16.86
N TRP A 445 -30.93 -12.57 16.65
CA TRP A 445 -30.41 -11.46 17.45
C TRP A 445 -31.27 -10.22 17.29
N LYS A 446 -31.58 -9.81 16.04
CA LYS A 446 -32.48 -8.67 15.77
C LYS A 446 -33.83 -8.85 16.46
N ARG A 447 -34.40 -10.07 16.43
CA ARG A 447 -35.65 -10.41 17.14
C ARG A 447 -35.50 -10.37 18.66
N CYS A 448 -34.35 -10.82 19.18
CA CYS A 448 -34.03 -10.77 20.60
C CYS A 448 -33.95 -9.32 21.10
N THR A 449 -33.19 -8.47 20.41
CA THR A 449 -33.02 -7.06 20.79
C THR A 449 -34.25 -6.21 20.53
N GLY A 450 -35.09 -6.57 19.54
CA GLY A 450 -36.37 -5.92 19.29
C GLY A 450 -37.45 -6.22 20.33
N GLY A 451 -37.21 -7.12 21.29
CA GLY A 451 -38.18 -7.49 22.34
C GLY A 451 -39.31 -8.40 21.87
N ASP A 452 -39.20 -8.99 20.67
CA ASP A 452 -40.20 -9.89 20.11
C ASP A 452 -39.97 -11.35 20.52
N LEU A 453 -38.72 -11.71 20.83
CA LEU A 453 -38.37 -13.06 21.27
C LEU A 453 -39.12 -13.49 22.54
N PRO A 454 -39.28 -12.67 23.60
CA PRO A 454 -40.10 -13.03 24.76
C PRO A 454 -41.58 -13.23 24.42
N LYS A 455 -42.12 -12.52 23.42
CA LYS A 455 -43.52 -12.65 22.98
C LYS A 455 -43.73 -13.96 22.22
N GLU A 456 -42.78 -14.35 21.36
CA GLU A 456 -42.81 -15.64 20.65
C GLU A 456 -42.55 -16.85 21.56
N MET A 457 -41.67 -16.72 22.56
CA MET A 457 -41.42 -17.79 23.53
C MET A 457 -42.65 -18.05 24.41
N LYS A 458 -43.45 -17.02 24.71
CA LYS A 458 -44.72 -17.17 25.46
C LYS A 458 -45.86 -17.76 24.63
N THR A 459 -45.85 -17.60 23.30
CA THR A 459 -46.89 -18.18 22.42
C THR A 459 -46.57 -19.60 21.96
N LYS A 460 -45.30 -20.02 22.00
CA LYS A 460 -44.86 -21.40 21.71
C LYS A 460 -44.69 -22.28 22.95
N THR A 461 -45.46 -22.05 24.01
CA THR A 461 -45.62 -23.05 25.08
C THR A 461 -46.22 -24.31 24.46
N ARG A 462 -45.35 -25.23 24.01
CA ARG A 462 -45.72 -26.52 23.42
C ARG A 462 -46.71 -27.18 24.37
N LYS A 463 -47.94 -27.42 23.90
CA LYS A 463 -48.76 -28.49 24.49
C LYS A 463 -47.86 -29.74 24.48
N PRO A 464 -47.66 -30.42 25.62
CA PRO A 464 -46.87 -31.64 25.64
C PRO A 464 -47.48 -32.60 24.61
N VAL A 465 -46.66 -33.05 23.66
CA VAL A 465 -47.07 -34.08 22.71
C VAL A 465 -47.24 -35.36 23.54
N SER A 466 -48.46 -35.64 23.96
CA SER A 466 -48.87 -36.92 24.53
C SER A 466 -48.89 -37.97 23.41
N GLY A 467 -47.70 -38.36 22.96
CA GLY A 467 -47.48 -39.45 22.01
C GLY A 467 -47.40 -40.76 22.78
N ALA A 468 -48.43 -41.57 22.66
CA ALA A 468 -48.53 -42.90 23.24
C ALA A 468 -47.30 -43.77 22.90
N ILE A 469 -46.67 -44.31 23.95
CA ILE A 469 -45.68 -45.38 23.84
C ILE A 469 -46.41 -46.63 23.35
N ARG A 470 -46.34 -46.91 22.05
CA ARG A 470 -46.84 -48.15 21.46
C ARG A 470 -45.82 -49.26 21.77
N LYS A 471 -46.12 -50.09 22.77
CA LYS A 471 -45.37 -51.32 23.08
C LYS A 471 -45.35 -52.23 21.85
N THR A 472 -44.17 -52.49 21.30
CA THR A 472 -43.94 -53.57 20.34
C THR A 472 -43.89 -54.91 21.07
N LYS A 473 -44.83 -55.80 20.73
CA LYS A 473 -44.84 -57.21 21.11
C LYS A 473 -43.69 -57.93 20.42
N LYS A 474 -42.84 -58.62 21.20
CA LYS A 474 -42.00 -59.72 20.73
C LYS A 474 -42.90 -60.88 20.30
N HIS A 475 -42.67 -61.43 19.11
CA HIS A 475 -43.01 -62.81 18.80
C HIS A 475 -41.73 -63.58 18.49
N THR A 476 -41.59 -64.67 19.24
CA THR A 476 -40.82 -65.89 18.98
C THR A 476 -41.05 -66.45 17.59
#